data_AF-A0AAT9GU65-F1
#
_entry.id   AF-A0AAT9GU65-F1
#
_cell.length_a   1.000
_cell.length_b   1.000
_cell.length_c   1.000
_cell.angle_alpha   90.00
_cell.angle_beta   90.00
_cell.angle_gamma   90.00
#
_symmetry.space_group_name_H-M   'P 1'
#
loop_
_entity.id
_entity.type
_entity.pdbx_description
1 polymer ?
#
loop_
_entity_poly.entity_id
_entity_poly.type
_entity_poly.pdbx_seq_one_letter_code
_entity_poly.pdbx_strand_id
1 'polypeptide(L)'
;MKKEKIGLLLNDNSIVFLDNISNKENSFEIDAKIFYKYLPKLKAIIHTHNESCEPSIIDEVNMIYWNVPWIITSKKCIKAYTISSFRVFEIDINSLISKELKDLLMKLL
;
A
#
# COMPACT_ATOMS: atom_id res chain seq x y z
N MET A 1 0.75 -20.61 1.95
CA MET A 1 0.00 -19.39 1.59
C MET A 1 0.97 -18.34 1.04
N LYS A 2 0.54 -17.43 0.17
CA LYS A 2 1.42 -16.35 -0.36
C LYS A 2 1.46 -15.21 0.66
N LYS A 3 2.67 -14.73 1.01
CA LYS A 3 2.85 -13.51 1.80
C LYS A 3 2.31 -12.29 1.05
N GLU A 4 1.92 -11.27 1.79
CA GLU A 4 1.57 -9.97 1.23
C GLU A 4 2.77 -9.38 0.48
N LYS A 5 2.51 -8.79 -0.68
CA LYS A 5 3.48 -8.02 -1.46
C LYS A 5 3.36 -6.55 -1.12
N ILE A 6 4.49 -5.86 -1.12
CA ILE A 6 4.58 -4.44 -0.78
C ILE A 6 5.22 -3.70 -1.95
N GLY A 7 4.65 -2.55 -2.28
CA GLY A 7 5.18 -1.61 -3.24
C GLY A 7 5.17 -0.20 -2.68
N LEU A 8 6.12 0.62 -3.11
CA LEU A 8 6.12 2.05 -2.88
C LEU A 8 5.81 2.75 -4.19
N LEU A 9 4.74 3.53 -4.23
CA LEU A 9 4.48 4.46 -5.32
C LEU A 9 5.29 5.73 -5.07
N LEU A 10 6.12 6.11 -6.02
CA LEU A 10 6.93 7.32 -5.93
C LEU A 10 6.28 8.50 -6.68
N ASN A 11 6.76 9.71 -6.42
CA ASN A 11 6.24 10.95 -7.03
C ASN A 11 6.32 10.99 -8.56
N ASP A 12 7.23 10.23 -9.17
CA ASP A 12 7.36 10.06 -10.62
C ASP A 12 6.43 8.96 -11.19
N ASN A 13 5.53 8.43 -10.37
CA ASN A 13 4.63 7.30 -10.64
C ASN A 13 5.35 5.96 -10.91
N SER A 14 6.64 5.84 -10.61
CA SER A 14 7.31 4.54 -10.58
C SER A 14 6.91 3.75 -9.32
N ILE A 15 6.95 2.42 -9.43
CA ILE A 15 6.70 1.51 -8.31
C ILE A 15 8.00 0.78 -7.96
N VAL A 16 8.36 0.80 -6.69
CA VAL A 16 9.43 -0.03 -6.13
C VAL A 16 8.82 -1.13 -5.27
N PHE A 17 8.94 -2.38 -5.71
CA PHE A 17 8.53 -3.53 -4.89
C PHE A 17 9.57 -3.82 -3.82
N LEU A 18 9.10 -4.13 -2.61
CA LEU A 18 9.93 -4.45 -1.46
C LEU A 18 9.63 -5.86 -0.95
N ASP A 19 10.66 -6.48 -0.37
CA ASP A 19 10.52 -7.80 0.25
C ASP A 19 9.75 -7.70 1.57
N ASN A 20 8.78 -8.61 1.74
CA ASN A 20 8.10 -8.82 3.02
C ASN A 20 8.99 -9.65 3.94
N ILE A 21 9.63 -8.99 4.92
CA ILE A 21 10.50 -9.65 5.90
C ILE A 21 9.73 -10.22 7.09
N SER A 22 8.40 -10.03 7.15
CA SER A 22 7.57 -10.60 8.21
C SER A 22 7.56 -12.12 8.17
N ASN A 23 7.58 -12.74 9.36
CA ASN A 23 7.40 -14.19 9.53
C ASN A 23 5.93 -14.60 9.66
N LYS A 24 4.99 -13.65 9.65
CA LYS A 24 3.55 -13.91 9.79
C LYS A 24 2.86 -13.85 8.43
N GLU A 25 1.84 -14.68 8.24
CA GLU A 25 1.21 -14.87 6.93
C GLU A 25 0.30 -13.72 6.48
N ASN A 26 -0.29 -12.97 7.41
CA ASN A 26 -1.27 -11.90 7.15
C ASN A 26 -0.77 -10.54 7.66
N SER A 27 0.51 -10.26 7.41
CA SER A 27 1.10 -8.97 7.72
C SER A 27 2.30 -8.75 6.84
N PHE A 28 2.74 -7.51 6.77
CA PHE A 28 4.04 -7.20 6.23
C PHE A 28 4.93 -6.43 7.18
N GLU A 29 6.22 -6.65 7.02
CA GLU A 29 7.28 -5.86 7.62
C GLU A 29 8.29 -5.54 6.51
N ILE A 30 8.89 -4.36 6.58
CA ILE A 30 9.85 -3.86 5.58
C ILE A 30 11.15 -3.52 6.30
N ASP A 31 12.29 -3.81 5.67
CA ASP A 31 13.58 -3.29 6.16
C ASP A 31 13.55 -1.75 6.19
N ALA A 32 13.71 -1.19 7.39
CA ALA A 32 13.64 0.25 7.59
C ALA A 32 14.70 1.02 6.78
N LYS A 33 15.94 0.51 6.66
CA LYS A 33 17.00 1.18 5.91
C LYS A 33 16.66 1.26 4.43
N ILE A 34 16.00 0.24 3.88
CA ILE A 34 15.52 0.28 2.50
C ILE A 34 14.39 1.29 2.36
N PHE A 35 13.40 1.26 3.26
CA PHE A 35 12.25 2.17 3.23
C PHE A 35 12.68 3.65 3.31
N TYR A 36 13.59 3.99 4.23
CA TYR A 36 14.07 5.37 4.40
C TYR A 36 14.78 5.94 3.16
N LYS A 37 15.32 5.11 2.26
CA LYS A 37 15.90 5.59 0.98
C LYS A 37 14.86 6.19 0.06
N TYR A 38 13.62 5.72 0.15
CA TYR A 38 12.51 6.12 -0.72
C TYR A 38 11.56 7.12 -0.07
N LEU A 39 11.58 7.23 1.26
CA LEU A 39 10.70 8.12 2.02
C LEU A 39 10.60 9.56 1.47
N PRO A 40 11.69 10.24 1.04
CA PRO A 40 11.59 11.59 0.48
C PRO A 40 10.81 11.70 -0.83
N LYS A 41 10.62 10.58 -1.54
CA LYS A 41 9.92 10.49 -2.84
C LYS A 41 8.60 9.74 -2.74
N LEU A 42 8.21 9.31 -1.53
CA LEU A 42 7.07 8.45 -1.32
C LEU A 42 5.77 9.23 -1.57
N LYS A 43 4.98 8.73 -2.51
CA LYS A 43 3.65 9.25 -2.85
C LYS A 43 2.54 8.44 -2.18
N ALA A 44 2.67 7.12 -2.18
CA ALA A 44 1.73 6.21 -1.51
C ALA A 44 2.39 4.86 -1.20
N ILE A 45 1.88 4.15 -0.19
CA ILE A 45 2.23 2.76 0.10
C ILE A 45 1.21 1.85 -0.60
N ILE A 46 1.68 0.77 -1.20
CA ILE A 46 0.85 -0.25 -1.84
C ILE A 46 1.07 -1.57 -1.10
N HIS A 47 0.02 -2.27 -0.71
CA HIS A 47 0.14 -3.65 -0.27
C HIS A 47 -1.04 -4.51 -0.73
N THR A 48 -0.84 -5.83 -0.66
CA THR A 48 -1.83 -6.81 -1.13
C THR A 48 -2.49 -7.53 0.03
N HIS A 49 -3.81 -7.68 -0.04
CA HIS A 49 -4.58 -8.60 0.80
C HIS A 49 -5.08 -9.78 -0.04
N ASN A 50 -5.46 -10.88 0.62
CA ASN A 50 -5.97 -12.07 -0.07
C ASN A 50 -7.38 -11.87 -0.64
N GLU A 51 -8.29 -11.21 0.09
CA GLU A 51 -9.73 -11.19 -0.25
C GLU A 51 -10.38 -9.80 -0.23
N SER A 52 -10.09 -8.97 0.77
CA SER A 52 -10.66 -7.63 0.93
C SER A 52 -9.66 -6.55 0.54
N CYS A 53 -10.14 -5.33 0.30
CA CYS A 53 -9.27 -4.16 0.19
C CYS A 53 -9.46 -3.22 1.38
N GLU A 54 -10.14 -3.68 2.43
CA GLU A 54 -10.30 -2.89 3.65
C GLU A 54 -9.02 -2.98 4.50
N PRO A 55 -8.58 -1.86 5.09
CA PRO A 55 -7.45 -1.87 6.01
C PRO A 55 -7.77 -2.71 7.25
N SER A 56 -6.79 -3.46 7.73
CA SER A 56 -6.84 -4.05 9.06
C SER A 56 -6.55 -2.98 10.13
N ILE A 57 -6.82 -3.29 11.40
CA ILE A 57 -6.47 -2.40 12.52
C ILE A 57 -4.96 -2.05 12.52
N ILE A 58 -4.11 -3.01 12.13
CA ILE A 58 -2.65 -2.79 12.05
C ILE A 58 -2.33 -1.82 10.90
N ASP A 59 -3.02 -1.94 9.76
CA ASP A 59 -2.88 -0.98 8.66
C ASP A 59 -3.30 0.42 9.08
N GLU A 60 -4.46 0.58 9.74
CA GLU A 60 -4.93 1.88 10.20
C GLU A 60 -3.93 2.56 11.16
N VAL A 61 -3.36 1.78 12.09
CA VAL A 61 -2.32 2.27 13.01
C VAL A 61 -1.08 2.72 12.22
N ASN A 62 -0.63 1.93 11.25
CA ASN A 62 0.51 2.30 10.41
C ASN A 62 0.21 3.50 9.50
N MET A 63 -1.02 3.63 9.00
CA MET A 63 -1.46 4.78 8.23
C MET A 63 -1.37 6.07 9.05
N ILE A 64 -1.70 6.02 10.34
CA ILE A 64 -1.51 7.15 11.26
C ILE A 64 -0.03 7.52 11.39
N TYR A 65 0.85 6.53 11.57
CA TYR A 65 2.28 6.77 11.75
C TYR A 65 2.97 7.31 10.50
N TRP A 66 2.66 6.74 9.33
CA TRP A 66 3.33 7.10 8.08
C TRP A 66 2.69 8.29 7.37
N ASN A 67 1.41 8.58 7.64
CA ASN A 67 0.68 9.74 7.14
C ASN A 67 0.84 9.98 5.62
N VAL A 68 0.75 8.90 4.85
CA VAL A 68 0.69 8.90 3.38
C VAL A 68 -0.54 8.12 2.93
N PRO A 69 -1.02 8.30 1.69
CA PRO A 69 -2.04 7.44 1.12
C PRO A 69 -1.60 5.97 1.04
N TRP A 70 -2.55 5.06 1.23
CA TRP A 70 -2.35 3.61 1.11
C TRP A 70 -3.26 3.06 0.02
N ILE A 71 -2.72 2.20 -0.83
CA ILE A 71 -3.45 1.50 -1.88
C ILE A 71 -3.46 0.02 -1.51
N ILE A 72 -4.64 -0.51 -1.24
CA ILE A 72 -4.82 -1.91 -0.88
C ILE A 72 -5.44 -2.61 -2.09
N THR A 73 -4.77 -3.66 -2.56
CA THR A 73 -5.25 -4.46 -3.69
C THR A 73 -5.49 -5.90 -3.27
N SER A 74 -6.56 -6.49 -3.80
CA SER A 74 -6.88 -7.90 -3.65
C SER A 74 -7.34 -8.45 -4.99
N LYS A 75 -7.53 -9.77 -5.08
CA LYS A 75 -8.03 -10.42 -6.32
C LYS A 75 -9.37 -9.86 -6.82
N LYS A 76 -10.11 -9.18 -5.96
CA LYS A 76 -11.49 -8.71 -6.24
C LYS A 76 -11.59 -7.19 -6.34
N CYS A 77 -10.62 -6.45 -5.83
CA CYS A 77 -10.73 -5.01 -5.72
C CYS A 77 -9.38 -4.30 -5.67
N ILE A 78 -9.45 -2.99 -5.81
CA ILE A 78 -8.37 -2.08 -5.47
C ILE A 78 -8.99 -0.82 -4.89
N LYS A 79 -8.53 -0.41 -3.72
CA LYS A 79 -9.03 0.76 -3.00
C LYS A 79 -7.86 1.60 -2.50
N ALA A 80 -8.14 2.89 -2.31
CA ALA A 80 -7.17 3.83 -1.78
C ALA A 80 -7.73 4.50 -0.53
N TYR A 81 -6.85 4.71 0.44
CA TYR A 81 -7.20 5.29 1.72
C TYR A 81 -6.20 6.37 2.11
N THR A 82 -6.66 7.34 2.89
CA THR A 82 -5.81 8.38 3.49
C THR A 82 -6.19 8.57 4.96
N ILE A 83 -5.30 9.19 5.72
CA ILE A 83 -5.56 9.58 7.10
C ILE A 83 -5.84 11.07 7.17
N SER A 84 -6.91 11.46 7.87
CA SER A 84 -7.18 12.84 8.23
C SER A 84 -7.78 12.89 9.62
N SER A 85 -7.35 13.82 10.47
CA SER A 85 -7.88 13.95 11.84
C SER A 85 -7.90 12.62 12.63
N PHE A 86 -6.84 11.80 12.46
CA PHE A 86 -6.70 10.46 13.05
C PHE A 86 -7.78 9.44 12.66
N ARG A 87 -8.44 9.65 11.51
CA ARG A 87 -9.43 8.74 10.94
C ARG A 87 -9.03 8.36 9.52
N VAL A 88 -9.28 7.10 9.17
CA VAL A 88 -9.05 6.58 7.84
C VAL A 88 -10.28 6.85 6.96
N PHE A 89 -10.03 7.38 5.77
CA PHE A 89 -11.04 7.66 4.76
C PHE A 89 -10.67 6.98 3.45
N GLU A 90 -11.63 6.31 2.83
CA GLU A 90 -11.50 5.88 1.43
C GLU A 90 -11.49 7.13 0.52
N ILE A 91 -10.60 7.12 -0.47
CA ILE A 91 -10.46 8.18 -1.47
C ILE A 91 -10.55 7.57 -2.88
N ASP A 92 -10.93 8.39 -3.86
CA ASP A 92 -10.94 7.93 -5.25
C ASP A 92 -9.52 7.58 -5.71
N ILE A 93 -9.29 6.29 -5.98
CA ILE A 93 -7.99 5.80 -6.44
C ILE A 93 -7.52 6.47 -7.73
N ASN A 94 -8.44 6.91 -8.60
CA ASN A 94 -8.08 7.60 -9.84
C ASN A 94 -7.53 9.01 -9.59
N SER A 95 -7.70 9.55 -8.38
CA SER A 95 -7.02 10.79 -7.95
C SER A 95 -5.53 10.57 -7.63
N LEU A 96 -5.12 9.32 -7.34
CA LEU A 96 -3.75 8.97 -6.99
C LEU A 96 -2.96 8.42 -8.18
N ILE A 97 -3.58 7.56 -8.98
CA ILE A 97 -2.92 6.79 -10.04
C ILE A 97 -3.72 6.80 -11.33
N SER A 98 -3.03 6.63 -12.46
CA SER A 98 -3.69 6.48 -13.76
C SER A 98 -4.43 5.15 -13.85
N LYS A 99 -5.34 5.05 -14.81
CA LYS A 99 -6.10 3.82 -15.08
C LYS A 99 -5.17 2.66 -15.48
N GLU A 100 -4.14 2.93 -16.26
CA GLU A 100 -3.16 1.93 -16.68
C GLU A 100 -2.40 1.36 -15.50
N LEU A 101 -2.00 2.22 -14.55
CA LEU A 101 -1.31 1.80 -13.34
C LEU A 101 -2.22 0.98 -12.43
N LYS A 102 -3.50 1.39 -12.30
CA LYS A 102 -4.52 0.63 -11.57
C LYS A 102 -4.69 -0.78 -12.15
N ASP A 103 -4.80 -0.90 -13.46
CA ASP A 103 -4.95 -2.19 -14.14
C ASP A 103 -3.70 -3.08 -14.01
N LEU A 104 -2.50 -2.47 -13.96
CA LEU A 104 -1.25 -3.19 -13.67
C LEU A 104 -1.25 -3.75 -12.25
N LEU A 105 -1.66 -2.95 -11.26
CA LEU A 105 -1.67 -3.35 -9.86
C LEU A 105 -2.58 -4.57 -9.62
N MET A 106 -3.75 -4.61 -10.26
CA MET A 106 -4.67 -5.75 -10.14
C MET A 106 -4.09 -7.07 -10.70
N LYS A 107 -3.08 -7.00 -11.58
CA LYS A 107 -2.39 -8.19 -12.13
C LYS A 107 -1.29 -8.74 -11.23
N LEU A 108 -0.95 -8.06 -10.13
CA LEU A 108 0.16 -8.46 -9.25
C LEU A 108 -0.17 -9.59 -8.28
N LEU A 109 -1.42 -10.05 -8.21
CA LEU A 109 -1.94 -10.98 -7.20
C LEU A 109 -1.81 -12.47 -7.61
#